data_AF-X0V3F0-F1
#
_entry.id   AF-X0V3F0-F1
#
_cell.length_a   1.000
_cell.length_b   1.000
_cell.length_c   1.000
_cell.angle_alpha   90.00
_cell.angle_beta   90.00
_cell.angle_gamma   90.00
#
_symmetry.space_group_name_H-M   'P 1'
#
loop_
_entity.id
_entity.type
_entity.pdbx_description
1 polymer ?
#
loop_
_entity_poly.entity_id
_entity_poly.type
_entity_poly.pdbx_seq_one_letter_code
_entity_poly.pdbx_strand_id
1 'polypeptide(L)'
;QFFNFSTLKRLATSSKNLDSLMYISIRSFNRMDSYLHENNRSNLSALIVAGVWVEGLYITTQVAKENPHPDIAERIGEQKLILNNLLLILKNYKKDKKFASLIKILEELKDEFTYVKITYIPGEPEAIEEDGMLTIIQNETSIVEMTDKQLENIINKTEKIRNQLISL
;
A
#
# COMPACT_ATOMS: atom_id res chain seq x y z
N GLN A 1 -6.19 23.43 1.86
CA GLN A 1 -5.22 22.91 0.88
C GLN A 1 -4.20 22.07 1.65
N PHE A 2 -4.20 20.75 1.45
CA PHE A 2 -3.39 19.82 2.27
C PHE A 2 -1.98 19.61 1.72
N PHE A 3 -1.83 19.62 0.39
CA PHE A 3 -0.57 19.39 -0.29
C PHE A 3 -0.04 20.67 -0.95
N ASN A 4 1.26 20.92 -0.81
CA ASN A 4 1.99 21.92 -1.59
C ASN A 4 2.82 21.21 -2.66
N PHE A 5 2.27 21.10 -3.86
CA PHE A 5 2.89 20.38 -4.97
C PHE A 5 4.23 20.96 -5.42
N SER A 6 4.45 22.28 -5.28
CA SER A 6 5.74 22.90 -5.60
C SER A 6 6.85 22.41 -4.66
N THR A 7 6.54 22.30 -3.36
CA THR A 7 7.46 21.76 -2.35
C THR A 7 7.69 20.26 -2.57
N LEU A 8 6.63 19.48 -2.80
CA LEU A 8 6.77 18.04 -3.06
C LEU A 8 7.63 17.77 -4.29
N LYS A 9 7.39 18.48 -5.41
CA LYS A 9 8.18 18.34 -6.63
C LYS A 9 9.65 18.65 -6.38
N ARG A 10 9.94 19.73 -5.65
CA ARG A 10 11.33 20.09 -5.29
C ARG A 10 12.00 18.99 -4.47
N LEU A 11 11.31 18.44 -3.46
CA LEU A 11 11.87 17.39 -2.62
C LEU A 11 12.08 16.08 -3.40
N ALA A 12 11.16 15.73 -4.31
CA ALA A 12 11.26 14.52 -5.14
C ALA A 12 12.43 14.53 -6.14
N THR A 13 12.98 15.70 -6.48
CA THR A 13 14.09 15.81 -7.46
C THR A 13 15.47 15.45 -6.89
N SER A 14 15.59 15.20 -5.59
CA SER A 14 16.88 14.91 -4.93
C SER A 14 16.72 13.78 -3.91
N SER A 15 17.52 12.73 -4.05
CA SER A 15 17.54 11.57 -3.13
C SER A 15 17.85 11.95 -1.68
N LYS A 16 18.62 13.02 -1.45
CA LYS A 16 18.92 13.55 -0.09
C LYS A 16 17.70 14.04 0.69
N ASN A 17 16.57 14.22 0.01
CA ASN A 17 15.35 14.80 0.60
C ASN A 17 14.23 13.76 0.78
N LEU A 18 14.52 12.46 0.61
CA LEU A 18 13.52 11.39 0.70
C LEU A 18 12.78 11.40 2.05
N ASP A 19 13.50 11.53 3.17
CA ASP A 19 12.89 11.57 4.51
C ASP A 19 11.98 12.77 4.68
N SER A 20 12.40 13.94 4.17
CA SER A 20 11.59 15.16 4.20
C SER A 20 10.35 15.04 3.31
N LEU A 21 10.49 14.43 2.14
CA LEU A 21 9.37 14.16 1.24
C LEU A 21 8.36 13.22 1.90
N MET A 22 8.85 12.13 2.50
CA MET A 22 8.03 11.16 3.22
C MET A 22 7.30 11.82 4.39
N TYR A 23 8.03 12.52 5.26
CA TYR A 23 7.46 13.21 6.41
C TYR A 23 6.37 14.22 6.02
N ILE A 24 6.63 15.08 5.02
CA ILE A 24 5.64 16.06 4.57
C ILE A 24 4.43 15.38 3.93
N SER A 25 4.63 14.29 3.19
CA SER A 25 3.55 13.54 2.55
C SER A 25 2.63 12.90 3.59
N ILE A 26 3.20 12.20 4.59
CA ILE A 26 2.46 11.58 5.69
C ILE A 26 1.71 12.64 6.50
N ARG A 27 2.38 13.73 6.88
CA ARG A 27 1.73 14.82 7.62
C ARG A 27 0.56 15.43 6.84
N SER A 28 0.73 15.63 5.54
CA SER A 28 -0.31 16.19 4.67
C SER A 28 -1.50 15.24 4.55
N PHE A 29 -1.23 13.94 4.41
CA PHE A 29 -2.25 12.90 4.40
C PHE A 29 -3.02 12.87 5.72
N ASN A 30 -2.35 12.80 6.87
CA ASN A 30 -3.01 12.75 8.18
C ASN A 30 -3.91 13.97 8.41
N ARG A 31 -3.46 15.18 8.03
CA ARG A 31 -4.28 16.39 8.13
C ARG A 31 -5.53 16.32 7.24
N MET A 32 -5.41 15.75 6.05
CA MET A 32 -6.53 15.57 5.14
C MET A 32 -7.51 14.52 5.69
N ASP A 33 -7.00 13.41 6.20
CA ASP A 33 -7.77 12.36 6.84
C ASP A 33 -8.57 12.88 8.04
N SER A 34 -7.92 13.57 8.99
CA SER A 34 -8.61 14.17 10.13
C SER A 34 -9.71 15.14 9.71
N TYR A 35 -9.43 16.00 8.72
CA TYR A 35 -10.44 16.92 8.18
C TYR A 35 -11.64 16.18 7.58
N LEU A 36 -11.40 15.11 6.81
CA LEU A 36 -12.49 14.32 6.22
C LEU A 36 -13.31 13.61 7.32
N HIS A 37 -12.66 13.06 8.33
CA HIS A 37 -13.32 12.43 9.47
C HIS A 37 -14.20 13.41 10.25
N GLU A 38 -13.67 14.58 10.64
CA GLU A 38 -14.41 15.63 11.35
C GLU A 38 -15.62 16.15 10.58
N ASN A 39 -15.58 16.05 9.24
CA ASN A 39 -16.66 16.51 8.36
C ASN A 39 -17.58 15.36 7.88
N ASN A 40 -17.57 14.20 8.55
CA ASN A 40 -18.39 13.02 8.20
C ASN A 40 -18.17 12.51 6.77
N ARG A 41 -16.93 12.64 6.26
CA ARG A 41 -16.50 12.22 4.92
C ARG A 41 -15.45 11.09 4.99
N SER A 42 -15.52 10.25 6.01
CA SER A 42 -14.61 9.10 6.20
C SER A 42 -14.58 8.15 5.00
N ASN A 43 -15.70 8.06 4.26
CA ASN A 43 -15.77 7.31 3.01
C ASN A 43 -14.77 7.85 1.96
N LEU A 44 -14.62 9.18 1.84
CA LEU A 44 -13.64 9.75 0.92
C LEU A 44 -12.20 9.44 1.34
N SER A 45 -11.91 9.42 2.64
CA SER A 45 -10.59 9.01 3.13
C SER A 45 -10.26 7.58 2.71
N ALA A 46 -11.22 6.65 2.88
CA ALA A 46 -11.06 5.27 2.44
C ALA A 46 -10.78 5.14 0.93
N LEU A 47 -11.41 5.97 0.08
CA LEU A 47 -11.13 6.00 -1.36
C LEU A 47 -9.73 6.54 -1.67
N ILE A 48 -9.26 7.55 -0.94
CA ILE A 48 -7.92 8.10 -1.11
C ILE A 48 -6.87 7.05 -0.76
N VAL A 49 -7.03 6.35 0.37
CA VAL A 49 -6.12 5.25 0.77
C VAL A 49 -6.10 4.16 -0.29
N ALA A 50 -7.28 3.76 -0.80
CA ALA A 50 -7.35 2.76 -1.86
C ALA A 50 -6.62 3.20 -3.14
N GLY A 51 -6.80 4.45 -3.57
CA GLY A 51 -6.13 5.00 -4.74
C GLY A 51 -4.60 5.06 -4.57
N VAL A 52 -4.13 5.54 -3.41
CA VAL A 52 -2.69 5.59 -3.09
C VAL A 52 -2.08 4.19 -3.08
N TRP A 53 -2.79 3.21 -2.50
CA TRP A 53 -2.33 1.82 -2.47
C TRP A 53 -2.24 1.21 -3.87
N VAL A 54 -3.25 1.40 -4.73
CA VAL A 54 -3.22 0.90 -6.11
C VAL A 54 -2.07 1.52 -6.90
N GLU A 55 -1.84 2.82 -6.79
CA GLU A 55 -0.73 3.48 -7.50
C GLU A 55 0.63 3.03 -6.98
N GLY A 56 0.79 2.85 -5.66
CA GLY A 56 2.02 2.32 -5.06
C GLY A 56 2.33 0.89 -5.52
N LEU A 57 1.32 0.01 -5.54
CA LEU A 57 1.46 -1.35 -6.07
C LEU A 57 1.78 -1.32 -7.57
N TYR A 58 1.10 -0.47 -8.35
CA TYR A 58 1.39 -0.32 -9.78
C TYR A 58 2.85 0.09 -10.01
N ILE A 59 3.35 1.14 -9.36
CA ILE A 59 4.75 1.57 -9.51
C ILE A 59 5.70 0.42 -9.15
N THR A 60 5.48 -0.27 -8.03
CA THR A 60 6.34 -1.37 -7.58
C THR A 60 6.34 -2.52 -8.59
N THR A 61 5.17 -2.91 -9.12
CA THR A 61 5.05 -3.96 -10.15
C THR A 61 5.73 -3.58 -11.47
N GLN A 62 5.69 -2.30 -11.88
CA GLN A 62 6.41 -1.85 -13.07
C GLN A 62 7.93 -1.89 -12.85
N VAL A 63 8.40 -1.49 -11.67
CA VAL A 63 9.82 -1.61 -11.32
C VAL A 63 10.27 -3.07 -11.34
N ALA A 64 9.47 -4.00 -10.81
CA ALA A 64 9.78 -5.44 -10.86
C ALA A 64 9.85 -6.00 -12.28
N LYS A 65 9.05 -5.45 -13.21
CA LYS A 65 9.05 -5.83 -14.63
C LYS A 65 10.31 -5.36 -15.34
N GLU A 66 10.77 -4.14 -15.05
CA GLU A 66 11.97 -3.55 -15.66
C GLU A 66 13.26 -4.06 -15.01
N ASN A 67 13.25 -4.28 -13.70
CA ASN A 67 14.39 -4.67 -12.89
C ASN A 67 14.00 -5.84 -11.97
N PRO A 68 13.91 -7.08 -12.49
CA PRO A 68 13.53 -8.24 -11.70
C PRO A 68 14.50 -8.47 -10.54
N HIS A 69 13.98 -8.47 -9.32
CA HIS A 69 14.76 -8.71 -8.11
C HIS A 69 13.92 -9.49 -7.08
N PRO A 70 14.47 -10.54 -6.43
CA PRO A 70 13.75 -11.34 -5.43
C PRO A 70 13.09 -10.50 -4.32
N ASP A 71 13.82 -9.55 -3.75
CA ASP A 71 13.29 -8.66 -2.70
C ASP A 71 12.06 -7.86 -3.16
N ILE A 72 12.04 -7.41 -4.42
CA ILE A 72 10.88 -6.67 -4.96
C ILE A 72 9.69 -7.61 -5.15
N ALA A 73 9.95 -8.82 -5.64
CA ALA A 73 8.92 -9.85 -5.78
C ALA A 73 8.31 -10.23 -4.42
N GLU A 74 9.14 -10.39 -3.39
CA GLU A 74 8.71 -10.62 -2.02
C GLU A 74 7.84 -9.47 -1.51
N ARG A 75 8.30 -8.22 -1.63
CA ARG A 75 7.52 -7.03 -1.25
C ARG A 75 6.18 -6.92 -1.96
N ILE A 76 6.09 -7.32 -3.23
CA ILE A 76 4.83 -7.40 -3.96
C ILE A 76 3.92 -8.47 -3.36
N GLY A 77 4.44 -9.67 -3.08
CA GLY A 77 3.67 -10.75 -2.48
C GLY A 77 3.12 -10.38 -1.09
N GLU A 78 3.87 -9.64 -0.28
CA GLU A 78 3.42 -9.12 1.02
C GLU A 78 2.19 -8.22 0.91
N GLN A 79 1.96 -7.57 -0.24
CA GLN A 79 0.79 -6.72 -0.46
C GLN A 79 -0.54 -7.46 -0.37
N LYS A 80 -0.53 -8.81 -0.41
CA LYS A 80 -1.68 -9.66 -0.07
C LYS A 80 -2.33 -9.25 1.26
N LEU A 81 -1.51 -8.99 2.28
CA LEU A 81 -1.98 -8.64 3.62
C LEU A 81 -2.63 -7.26 3.64
N ILE A 82 -1.98 -6.30 2.98
CA ILE A 82 -2.46 -4.93 2.90
C ILE A 82 -3.77 -4.85 2.11
N LEU A 83 -3.89 -5.60 1.01
CA LEU A 83 -5.12 -5.71 0.22
C LEU A 83 -6.29 -6.26 1.06
N ASN A 84 -6.05 -7.28 1.89
CA ASN A 84 -7.08 -7.83 2.77
C ASN A 84 -7.59 -6.79 3.79
N ASN A 85 -6.67 -6.03 4.41
CA ASN A 85 -7.02 -4.96 5.34
C ASN A 85 -7.78 -3.83 4.63
N LEU A 86 -7.34 -3.45 3.44
CA LEU A 86 -8.01 -2.44 2.63
C LEU A 86 -9.44 -2.85 2.27
N LEU A 87 -9.64 -4.09 1.83
CA LEU A 87 -10.96 -4.64 1.53
C LEU A 87 -11.87 -4.66 2.76
N LEU A 88 -11.34 -4.94 3.95
CA LEU A 88 -12.10 -4.87 5.20
C LEU A 88 -12.65 -3.46 5.46
N ILE A 89 -11.82 -2.43 5.27
CA ILE A 89 -12.22 -1.03 5.42
C ILE A 89 -13.28 -0.64 4.38
N LEU A 90 -13.02 -0.94 3.11
CA LEU A 90 -13.91 -0.55 2.00
C LEU A 90 -15.28 -1.21 2.09
N LYS A 91 -15.35 -2.45 2.57
CA LYS A 91 -16.62 -3.20 2.74
C LYS A 91 -17.60 -2.56 3.71
N ASN A 92 -17.14 -1.66 4.60
CA ASN A 92 -18.04 -0.86 5.44
C ASN A 92 -18.96 0.06 4.60
N TYR A 93 -18.56 0.38 3.37
CA TYR A 93 -19.28 1.27 2.47
C TYR A 93 -19.96 0.53 1.29
N LYS A 94 -20.02 -0.81 1.31
CA LYS A 94 -20.50 -1.66 0.19
C LYS A 94 -21.92 -1.36 -0.33
N LYS A 95 -22.74 -0.63 0.44
CA LYS A 95 -24.09 -0.21 0.01
C LYS A 95 -24.04 0.88 -1.07
N ASP A 96 -22.97 1.65 -1.13
CA ASP A 96 -22.73 2.62 -2.20
C ASP A 96 -22.26 1.88 -3.47
N LYS A 97 -22.87 2.19 -4.62
CA LYS A 97 -22.59 1.52 -5.90
C LYS A 97 -21.15 1.72 -6.38
N LYS A 98 -20.54 2.88 -6.11
CA LYS A 98 -19.14 3.16 -6.47
C LYS A 98 -18.20 2.30 -5.66
N PHE A 99 -18.45 2.18 -4.36
CA PHE A 99 -17.69 1.28 -3.49
C PHE A 99 -17.87 -0.18 -3.87
N ALA A 100 -19.10 -0.61 -4.13
CA ALA A 100 -19.35 -1.99 -4.57
C ALA A 100 -18.57 -2.34 -5.84
N SER A 101 -18.49 -1.41 -6.78
CA SER A 101 -17.71 -1.57 -8.03
C SER A 101 -16.21 -1.65 -7.75
N LEU A 102 -15.67 -0.76 -6.91
CA LEU A 102 -14.26 -0.79 -6.53
C LEU A 102 -13.89 -2.07 -5.75
N ILE A 103 -14.72 -2.47 -4.78
CA ILE A 103 -14.53 -3.70 -4.00
C ILE A 103 -14.47 -4.91 -4.93
N LYS A 104 -15.36 -4.99 -5.93
CA LYS A 104 -15.34 -6.07 -6.91
C LYS A 104 -14.01 -6.12 -7.66
N ILE A 105 -13.54 -4.98 -8.16
CA ILE A 105 -12.27 -4.88 -8.87
C ILE A 105 -11.09 -5.34 -7.98
N LEU A 106 -11.08 -4.95 -6.72
CA LEU A 106 -10.03 -5.32 -5.77
C LEU A 106 -10.12 -6.79 -5.29
N GLU A 107 -11.31 -7.38 -5.21
CA GLU A 107 -11.47 -8.83 -4.98
C GLU A 107 -10.90 -9.63 -6.16
N GLU A 108 -11.10 -9.18 -7.41
CA GLU A 108 -10.47 -9.85 -8.55
C GLU A 108 -8.93 -9.77 -8.52
N LEU A 109 -8.35 -8.73 -7.92
CA LEU A 109 -6.90 -8.67 -7.69
C LEU A 109 -6.48 -9.64 -6.58
N LYS A 110 -7.27 -9.71 -5.52
CA LYS A 110 -7.03 -10.60 -4.39
C LYS A 110 -7.01 -12.07 -4.81
N ASP A 111 -7.80 -12.44 -5.82
CA ASP A 111 -7.78 -13.79 -6.37
C ASP A 111 -6.38 -14.20 -6.88
N GLU A 112 -5.64 -13.29 -7.51
CA GLU A 112 -4.25 -13.54 -7.96
C GLU A 112 -3.28 -13.77 -6.79
N PHE A 113 -3.58 -13.22 -5.61
CA PHE A 113 -2.82 -13.43 -4.38
C PHE A 113 -3.20 -14.71 -3.63
N THR A 114 -4.25 -15.45 -4.03
CA THR A 114 -4.79 -16.58 -3.27
C THR A 114 -3.71 -17.60 -2.92
N TYR A 115 -2.87 -17.95 -3.89
CA TYR A 115 -1.83 -18.98 -3.76
C TYR A 115 -0.45 -18.46 -3.36
N VAL A 116 -0.32 -17.16 -3.08
CA VAL A 116 0.89 -16.59 -2.45
C VAL A 116 0.89 -16.97 -0.98
N LYS A 117 1.89 -17.73 -0.53
CA LYS A 117 2.00 -18.16 0.86
C LYS A 117 2.98 -17.27 1.61
N ILE A 118 2.56 -16.76 2.76
CA ILE A 118 3.37 -15.91 3.63
C ILE A 118 3.53 -16.67 4.93
N THR A 119 4.76 -16.99 5.29
CA THR A 119 5.11 -17.69 6.54
C THR A 119 5.90 -16.75 7.43
N TYR A 120 5.59 -16.70 8.72
CA TYR A 120 6.34 -15.90 9.68
C TYR A 120 7.30 -16.79 10.45
N ILE A 121 8.54 -16.34 10.56
CA ILE A 121 9.55 -16.92 11.42
C ILE A 121 9.68 -16.00 12.63
N PRO A 122 9.32 -16.46 13.83
CA PRO A 122 9.55 -15.71 15.06
C PRO A 122 11.06 -15.52 15.26
N GLY A 123 11.50 -14.28 15.44
CA GLY A 123 12.84 -13.99 15.94
C GLY A 123 12.84 -13.78 17.44
N GLU A 124 14.03 -13.81 18.05
CA GLU A 124 14.17 -13.47 19.47
C GLU A 124 13.88 -11.99 19.68
N PRO A 125 12.99 -11.63 20.63
CA PRO A 125 12.70 -10.24 20.92
C PRO A 125 13.91 -9.57 21.57
N GLU A 126 14.27 -8.39 21.08
CA GLU A 126 15.35 -7.59 21.65
C GLU A 126 14.77 -6.44 22.47
N ALA A 127 15.23 -6.30 23.71
CA ALA A 127 14.90 -5.14 24.52
C ALA A 127 15.98 -4.06 24.31
N ILE A 128 15.60 -2.96 23.66
CA ILE A 128 16.48 -1.80 23.48
C ILE A 128 15.99 -0.62 24.32
N GLU A 129 16.91 0.24 24.73
CA GLU A 129 16.58 1.52 25.34
C GLU A 129 16.63 2.61 24.28
N GLU A 130 15.48 3.18 23.92
CA GLU A 130 15.35 4.25 22.93
C GLU A 130 14.68 5.45 23.62
N ASP A 131 15.36 6.60 23.62
CA ASP A 131 14.92 7.83 24.32
C ASP A 131 14.57 7.64 25.81
N GLY A 132 15.27 6.74 26.51
CA GLY A 132 15.05 6.45 27.94
C GLY A 132 13.81 5.59 28.23
N MET A 133 13.19 5.01 27.19
CA MET A 133 12.12 4.03 27.32
C MET A 133 12.62 2.66 26.86
N LEU A 134 12.22 1.61 27.62
CA LEU A 134 12.45 0.23 27.22
C LEU A 134 11.48 -0.14 26.10
N THR A 135 12.01 -0.34 24.89
CA THR A 135 11.27 -0.76 23.71
C THR A 135 11.59 -2.21 23.40
N ILE A 136 10.57 -3.06 23.26
CA ILE A 136 10.73 -4.45 22.82
C ILE A 136 10.60 -4.49 21.30
N ILE A 137 11.70 -4.77 20.61
CA ILE A 137 11.72 -5.04 19.17
C ILE A 137 11.33 -6.50 18.96
N GLN A 138 10.26 -6.73 18.21
CA GLN A 138 9.89 -8.07 17.73
C GLN A 138 10.60 -8.33 16.39
N ASN A 139 11.54 -9.28 16.38
CA ASN A 139 12.35 -9.62 15.22
C ASN A 139 11.69 -10.67 14.30
N GLU A 140 10.40 -10.53 14.02
CA GLU A 140 9.70 -11.47 13.12
C GLU A 140 10.10 -11.22 11.66
N THR A 141 10.45 -12.28 10.94
CA THR A 141 10.73 -12.23 9.49
C THR A 141 9.63 -12.96 8.71
N SER A 142 9.08 -12.33 7.67
CA SER A 142 8.21 -12.98 6.70
C SER A 142 9.03 -13.68 5.61
N ILE A 143 8.57 -14.85 5.17
CA ILE A 143 9.01 -15.50 3.94
C ILE A 143 7.80 -15.56 3.00
N VAL A 144 7.96 -14.99 1.81
CA VAL A 144 6.97 -15.08 0.73
C VAL A 144 7.32 -16.18 -0.26
N GLU A 145 6.45 -17.18 -0.34
CA GLU A 145 6.51 -18.24 -1.36
C GLU A 145 5.56 -17.88 -2.52
N MET A 146 6.16 -17.52 -3.66
CA MET A 146 5.47 -17.13 -4.88
C MET A 146 6.29 -17.53 -6.12
N THR A 147 5.63 -18.06 -7.14
CA THR A 147 6.24 -18.39 -8.44
C THR A 147 6.30 -17.17 -9.36
N ASP A 148 7.23 -17.16 -10.31
CA ASP A 148 7.35 -16.08 -11.30
C ASP A 148 6.06 -15.87 -12.10
N LYS A 149 5.33 -16.95 -12.40
CA LYS A 149 4.03 -16.88 -13.09
C LYS A 149 2.96 -16.19 -12.24
N GLN A 150 2.94 -16.44 -10.94
CA GLN A 150 2.02 -15.74 -10.03
C GLN A 150 2.37 -14.25 -9.93
N LEU A 151 3.67 -13.93 -9.85
CA LEU A 151 4.14 -12.54 -9.88
C LEU A 151 3.71 -11.84 -11.18
N GLU A 152 3.92 -12.48 -12.33
CA GLU A 152 3.52 -11.96 -13.64
C GLU A 152 2.01 -11.70 -13.71
N ASN A 153 1.19 -12.62 -13.21
CA ASN A 153 -0.25 -12.43 -13.12
C ASN A 153 -0.63 -11.22 -12.27
N ILE A 154 -0.01 -11.05 -11.09
CA ILE A 154 -0.24 -9.91 -10.19
C ILE A 154 0.15 -8.60 -10.88
N ILE A 155 1.30 -8.56 -11.56
CA ILE A 155 1.76 -7.38 -12.32
C ILE A 155 0.72 -6.99 -13.37
N ASN A 156 0.33 -7.95 -14.22
CA ASN A 156 -0.60 -7.71 -15.33
C ASN A 156 -2.00 -7.31 -14.82
N LYS A 157 -2.48 -7.96 -13.76
CA LYS A 157 -3.78 -7.64 -13.15
C LYS A 157 -3.77 -6.25 -12.52
N THR A 158 -2.69 -5.89 -11.83
CA THR A 158 -2.50 -4.55 -11.25
C THR A 158 -2.53 -3.47 -12.33
N GLU A 159 -1.76 -3.65 -13.42
CA GLU A 159 -1.73 -2.71 -14.55
C GLU A 159 -3.12 -2.53 -15.17
N LYS A 160 -3.83 -3.64 -15.42
CA LYS A 160 -5.21 -3.59 -15.95
C LYS A 160 -6.15 -2.82 -15.04
N ILE A 161 -6.10 -3.07 -13.73
CA ILE A 161 -6.95 -2.41 -12.75
C ILE A 161 -6.66 -0.91 -12.69
N ARG A 162 -5.39 -0.54 -12.61
CA ARG A 162 -4.99 0.87 -12.61
C ARG A 162 -5.53 1.58 -13.84
N ASN A 163 -5.31 1.02 -15.03
CA ASN A 163 -5.76 1.60 -16.30
C ASN A 163 -7.29 1.72 -16.37
N GLN A 164 -8.03 0.77 -15.81
CA GLN A 164 -9.48 0.86 -15.69
C GLN A 164 -9.91 2.00 -14.75
N LEU A 165 -9.23 2.20 -13.63
CA LEU A 165 -9.60 3.23 -12.64
C LEU A 165 -9.33 4.67 -13.14
N ILE A 166 -8.32 4.88 -13.98
CA ILE A 166 -7.98 6.21 -14.54
C ILE A 166 -8.80 6.58 -15.79
N SER A 167 -9.48 5.60 -16.40
CA SER A 167 -10.31 5.80 -17.60
C SER A 167 -11.80 5.97 -17.30
N LEU A 168 -12.18 5.95 -16.02
CA LEU A 168 -13.51 6.29 -15.50
C LEU A 168 -13.75 7.81 -15.49
#